data_AF-A0AAP5QFA1-F1
#
_entry.id   AF-A0AAP5QFA1-F1
#
_cell.length_a   1.000
_cell.length_b   1.000
_cell.length_c   1.000
_cell.angle_alpha   90.00
_cell.angle_beta   90.00
_cell.angle_gamma   90.00
#
_symmetry.space_group_name_H-M   'P 1'
#
loop_
_entity.id
_entity.type
_entity.pdbx_description
1 polymer ?
#
loop_
_entity_poly.entity_id
_entity_poly.type
_entity_poly.pdbx_seq_one_letter_code
_entity_poly.pdbx_strand_id
1 'polypeptide(L)'
;MPTRIPLDPDLPENFDATPNELRSKAELDAWWDHPFGVSLSDGSIEVRCLNGGARDRSSWLGLAPGYEEACALAEKTQAEWVRMRERPSIALDEGAQVVRMPQRPDEDMTVLASFSTADEANAYIREHYPRH
;
A
#
# COMPACT_ATOMS: atom_id res chain seq x y z
N MET A 1 9.68 19.69 -3.49
CA MET A 1 9.09 19.28 -4.78
C MET A 1 8.62 17.87 -4.60
N PRO A 2 7.35 17.56 -4.91
CA PRO A 2 6.84 16.20 -4.75
C PRO A 2 7.60 15.23 -5.66
N THR A 3 7.64 13.97 -5.27
CA THR A 3 8.28 12.93 -6.08
C THR A 3 7.54 12.79 -7.41
N ARG A 4 8.27 12.87 -8.52
CA ARG A 4 7.67 12.75 -9.86
C ARG A 4 7.25 11.31 -10.13
N ILE A 5 6.02 11.14 -10.61
CA ILE A 5 5.48 9.84 -11.04
C ILE A 5 5.52 9.70 -12.56
N PRO A 6 5.64 8.47 -13.10
CA PRO A 6 5.44 8.22 -14.53
C PRO A 6 4.04 8.66 -14.97
N LEU A 7 3.92 9.23 -16.17
CA LEU A 7 2.66 9.58 -16.81
C LEU A 7 2.46 8.70 -18.03
N ASP A 8 1.30 8.04 -18.10
CA ASP A 8 0.94 7.06 -19.14
C ASP A 8 2.04 6.03 -19.41
N PRO A 9 2.58 5.34 -18.38
CA PRO A 9 3.63 4.37 -18.61
C PRO A 9 3.09 3.13 -19.35
N ASP A 10 3.96 2.47 -20.12
CA ASP A 10 3.63 1.17 -20.72
C ASP A 10 3.47 0.11 -19.62
N LEU A 11 2.22 -0.18 -19.28
CA LEU A 11 1.88 -1.19 -18.28
C LEU A 11 2.05 -2.61 -18.84
N PRO A 12 2.41 -3.60 -17.99
CA PRO A 12 2.34 -5.01 -18.36
C PRO A 12 0.98 -5.40 -18.94
N GLU A 13 0.97 -6.38 -19.83
CA GLU A 13 -0.28 -6.93 -20.36
C GLU A 13 -1.15 -7.43 -19.20
N ASN A 14 -2.45 -7.16 -19.25
CA ASN A 14 -3.41 -7.53 -18.20
C ASN A 14 -3.08 -6.93 -16.81
N PHE A 15 -2.35 -5.82 -16.72
CA PHE A 15 -1.89 -5.23 -15.45
C PHE A 15 -2.98 -5.16 -14.37
N ASP A 16 -4.18 -4.66 -14.67
CA ASP A 16 -5.28 -4.56 -13.70
C ASP A 16 -6.15 -5.83 -13.60
N ALA A 17 -5.91 -6.84 -14.43
CA ALA A 17 -6.61 -8.12 -14.40
C ALA A 17 -5.78 -9.25 -13.74
N THR A 18 -4.46 -9.09 -13.65
CA THR A 18 -3.58 -10.05 -12.97
C THR A 18 -3.80 -9.96 -11.45
N PRO A 19 -4.12 -11.07 -10.75
CA PRO A 19 -4.20 -11.09 -9.29
C PRO A 19 -2.85 -10.84 -8.62
N ASN A 20 -2.87 -10.25 -7.42
CA ASN A 20 -1.66 -9.86 -6.68
C ASN A 20 -0.73 -11.04 -6.37
N GLU A 21 -1.32 -12.18 -6.03
CA GLU A 21 -0.64 -13.42 -5.66
C GLU A 21 -0.02 -14.13 -6.87
N LEU A 22 -0.44 -13.76 -8.09
CA LEU A 22 0.06 -14.33 -9.34
C LEU A 22 1.11 -13.43 -10.02
N ARG A 23 1.35 -12.23 -9.48
CA ARG A 23 2.36 -11.32 -10.02
C ARG A 23 3.76 -11.86 -9.76
N SER A 24 4.64 -11.68 -10.73
CA SER A 24 6.05 -12.03 -10.57
C SER A 24 6.75 -11.08 -9.60
N LYS A 25 7.84 -11.53 -8.98
CA LYS A 25 8.67 -10.67 -8.13
C LYS A 25 9.14 -9.40 -8.87
N ALA A 26 9.54 -9.54 -10.14
CA ALA A 26 10.00 -8.43 -10.95
C ALA A 26 8.91 -7.37 -11.20
N GLU A 27 7.66 -7.79 -11.41
CA GLU A 27 6.53 -6.87 -11.52
C GLU A 27 6.22 -6.18 -10.20
N LEU A 28 6.25 -6.92 -9.09
CA LEU A 28 6.04 -6.33 -7.77
C LEU A 28 7.16 -5.32 -7.43
N ASP A 29 8.41 -5.63 -7.75
CA ASP A 29 9.53 -4.70 -7.54
C ASP A 29 9.41 -3.43 -8.39
N ALA A 30 8.85 -3.54 -9.60
CA ALA A 30 8.68 -2.40 -10.52
C ALA A 30 7.46 -1.52 -10.19
N TRP A 31 6.37 -2.13 -9.72
CA TRP A 31 5.06 -1.46 -9.65
C TRP A 31 4.48 -1.34 -8.25
N TRP A 32 4.89 -2.20 -7.30
CA TRP A 32 4.29 -2.17 -5.97
C TRP A 32 4.68 -0.90 -5.23
N ASP A 33 3.70 -0.18 -4.71
CA ASP A 33 3.88 1.12 -4.04
C ASP A 33 4.53 2.21 -4.91
N HIS A 34 4.53 2.04 -6.24
CA HIS A 34 5.00 3.04 -7.20
C HIS A 34 3.81 3.65 -7.94
N PRO A 35 3.33 4.84 -7.55
CA PRO A 35 2.20 5.47 -8.20
C PRO A 35 2.51 5.91 -9.64
N PHE A 36 1.48 5.96 -10.47
CA PHE A 36 1.55 6.44 -11.84
C PHE A 36 0.31 7.25 -12.22
N GLY A 37 0.45 8.11 -13.21
CA GLY A 37 -0.62 8.93 -13.79
C GLY A 37 -1.19 8.32 -15.06
N VAL A 38 -2.49 8.47 -15.27
CA VAL A 38 -3.20 8.16 -16.53
C VAL A 38 -3.88 9.44 -17.01
N SER A 39 -3.48 9.96 -18.16
CA SER A 39 -4.05 11.17 -18.73
C SER A 39 -5.46 10.94 -19.26
N LEU A 40 -6.40 11.83 -18.90
CA LEU A 40 -7.74 11.84 -19.44
C LEU A 40 -7.88 12.82 -20.60
N SER A 41 -8.92 12.66 -21.42
CA SER A 41 -9.17 13.50 -22.59
C SER A 41 -9.44 14.97 -22.27
N ASP A 42 -9.83 15.28 -21.03
CA ASP A 42 -10.05 16.65 -20.55
C ASP A 42 -8.79 17.30 -19.97
N GLY A 43 -7.66 16.60 -19.99
CA GLY A 43 -6.37 17.07 -19.47
C GLY A 43 -6.15 16.79 -17.98
N SER A 44 -7.13 16.24 -17.26
CA SER A 44 -6.94 15.77 -15.89
C SER A 44 -6.20 14.43 -15.85
N ILE A 45 -5.70 14.05 -14.67
CA ILE A 45 -4.83 12.89 -14.47
C ILE A 45 -5.41 11.97 -13.38
N GLU A 46 -5.77 10.77 -13.83
CA GLU A 46 -5.85 9.49 -13.13
C GLU A 46 -4.66 9.15 -12.24
N VAL A 47 -4.66 9.36 -10.92
CA VAL A 47 -3.55 8.86 -10.08
C VAL A 47 -3.88 7.47 -9.55
N ARG A 48 -3.02 6.51 -9.87
CA ARG A 48 -3.20 5.09 -9.51
C ARG A 48 -1.95 4.50 -8.88
N CYS A 49 -2.10 3.41 -8.13
CA CYS A 49 -0.96 2.69 -7.53
C CYS A 49 -1.30 1.24 -7.27
N LEU A 50 -0.41 0.31 -7.62
CA LEU A 50 -0.51 -1.09 -7.21
C LEU A 50 0.01 -1.22 -5.77
N ASN A 51 -0.88 -1.25 -4.79
CA ASN A 51 -0.49 -1.22 -3.36
C ASN A 51 -1.37 -2.10 -2.44
N GLY A 52 -2.23 -2.94 -3.03
CA GLY A 52 -3.12 -3.85 -2.32
C GLY A 52 -4.44 -3.24 -1.82
N GLY A 53 -4.68 -1.94 -2.02
CA GLY A 53 -5.92 -1.29 -1.59
C GLY A 53 -7.18 -1.82 -2.29
N ALA A 54 -7.16 -1.93 -3.62
CA ALA A 54 -8.28 -2.48 -4.40
C ALA A 54 -8.31 -4.03 -4.42
N ARG A 55 -7.31 -4.71 -3.84
CA ARG A 55 -7.12 -6.18 -3.77
C ARG A 55 -6.99 -6.91 -5.12
N ASP A 56 -7.71 -6.51 -6.17
CA ASP A 56 -7.76 -7.18 -7.48
C ASP A 56 -7.07 -6.39 -8.61
N ARG A 57 -6.84 -5.09 -8.43
CA ARG A 57 -6.26 -4.16 -9.42
C ARG A 57 -5.44 -3.05 -8.78
N SER A 58 -4.92 -2.12 -9.59
CA SER A 58 -4.36 -0.87 -9.09
C SER A 58 -5.41 -0.04 -8.34
N SER A 59 -5.05 0.46 -7.18
CA SER A 59 -5.88 1.35 -6.38
C SER A 59 -5.95 2.73 -7.04
N TRP A 60 -7.15 3.31 -7.07
CA TRP A 60 -7.33 4.70 -7.46
C TRP A 60 -6.99 5.59 -6.25
N LEU A 61 -5.99 6.47 -6.41
CA LEU A 61 -5.56 7.41 -5.37
C LEU A 61 -6.28 8.76 -5.48
N GLY A 62 -6.83 9.08 -6.66
CA GLY A 62 -7.66 10.25 -6.90
C GLY A 62 -7.49 10.82 -8.31
N LEU A 63 -8.07 12.00 -8.52
CA LEU A 63 -8.00 12.75 -9.78
C LEU A 63 -7.32 14.11 -9.54
N ALA A 64 -6.38 14.48 -10.42
CA ALA A 64 -5.68 15.74 -10.36
C ALA A 64 -5.90 16.59 -11.63
N PRO A 65 -6.01 17.92 -11.53
CA PRO A 65 -6.21 18.79 -12.71
C PRO A 65 -4.93 18.99 -13.55
N GLY A 66 -3.77 18.58 -13.02
CA GLY A 66 -2.47 18.81 -13.63
C GLY A 66 -1.41 17.90 -13.03
N TYR A 67 -0.23 17.88 -13.66
CA TYR A 67 0.83 16.92 -13.31
C TYR A 67 1.50 17.21 -11.96
N GLU A 68 1.65 18.48 -11.57
CA GLU A 68 2.20 18.81 -10.25
C GLU A 68 1.26 18.37 -9.13
N GLU A 69 -0.05 18.62 -9.31
CA GLU A 69 -1.09 18.16 -8.39
C GLU A 69 -1.17 16.64 -8.34
N ALA A 70 -0.97 15.95 -9.47
CA ALA A 70 -0.93 14.50 -9.54
C ALA A 70 0.23 13.92 -8.72
N CYS A 71 1.42 14.52 -8.82
CA CYS A 71 2.59 14.11 -8.03
C CYS A 71 2.35 14.32 -6.53
N ALA A 72 1.79 15.47 -6.14
CA ALA A 72 1.47 15.77 -4.74
C ALA A 72 0.40 14.82 -4.19
N LEU A 73 -0.63 14.50 -4.98
CA LEU A 73 -1.68 13.55 -4.62
C LEU A 73 -1.12 12.13 -4.45
N ALA A 74 -0.27 11.69 -5.37
CA ALA A 74 0.40 10.40 -5.30
C ALA A 74 1.22 10.27 -4.02
N GLU A 75 2.10 11.23 -3.73
CA GLU A 75 2.95 11.22 -2.54
C GLU A 75 2.12 11.17 -1.25
N LYS A 76 1.11 12.04 -1.14
CA LYS A 76 0.26 12.11 0.05
C LYS A 76 -0.52 10.80 0.26
N THR A 77 -1.32 10.40 -0.72
CA THR A 77 -2.25 9.27 -0.55
C THR A 77 -1.49 7.95 -0.41
N GLN A 78 -0.40 7.77 -1.14
CA GLN A 78 0.44 6.58 -0.99
C GLN A 78 1.12 6.52 0.38
N ALA A 79 1.67 7.64 0.87
CA ALA A 79 2.27 7.68 2.20
C ALA A 79 1.25 7.40 3.32
N GLU A 80 0.03 7.94 3.19
CA GLU A 80 -1.07 7.64 4.11
C GLU A 80 -1.45 6.15 4.09
N TRP A 81 -1.51 5.55 2.90
CA TRP A 81 -1.79 4.11 2.75
C TRP A 81 -0.71 3.23 3.37
N VAL A 82 0.57 3.48 3.05
CA VAL A 82 1.71 2.74 3.62
C VAL A 82 1.70 2.85 5.14
N ARG A 83 1.53 4.06 5.68
CA ARG A 83 1.47 4.28 7.12
C ARG A 83 0.34 3.50 7.79
N MET A 84 -0.81 3.36 7.12
CA MET A 84 -1.93 2.57 7.62
C MET A 84 -1.61 1.07 7.55
N ARG A 85 -1.11 0.59 6.42
CA ARG A 85 -0.78 -0.82 6.16
C ARG A 85 0.36 -1.36 7.02
N GLU A 86 1.32 -0.52 7.39
CA GLU A 86 2.45 -0.89 8.26
C GLU A 86 2.07 -1.05 9.73
N ARG A 87 0.85 -0.61 10.13
CA ARG A 87 0.41 -0.71 11.52
C ARG A 87 0.29 -2.17 11.94
N PRO A 88 0.90 -2.54 13.07
CA PRO A 88 0.71 -3.87 13.63
C PRO A 88 -0.74 -4.11 14.04
N SER A 89 -1.17 -5.37 13.95
CA SER A 89 -2.44 -5.87 14.44
C SER A 89 -2.19 -6.94 15.51
N ILE A 90 -3.22 -7.24 16.30
CA ILE A 90 -3.19 -8.37 17.22
C ILE A 90 -3.78 -9.58 16.51
N ALA A 91 -3.01 -10.66 16.44
CA ALA A 91 -3.49 -11.98 16.09
C ALA A 91 -3.73 -12.78 17.38
N LEU A 92 -4.91 -13.38 17.51
CA LEU A 92 -5.27 -14.24 18.62
C LEU A 92 -5.29 -15.69 18.11
N ASP A 93 -4.45 -16.53 18.69
CA ASP A 93 -4.35 -17.96 18.39
C ASP A 93 -4.05 -18.74 19.69
N GLU A 94 -2.98 -19.54 19.78
CA GLU A 94 -2.46 -20.09 21.05
C GLU A 94 -1.78 -18.98 21.91
N GLY A 95 -2.54 -17.94 22.26
CA GLY A 95 -2.08 -16.73 22.94
C GLY A 95 -2.41 -15.46 22.17
N ALA A 96 -1.65 -14.39 22.42
CA ALA A 96 -1.80 -13.12 21.70
C ALA A 96 -0.47 -12.69 21.07
N GLN A 97 -0.47 -12.44 19.78
CA GLN A 97 0.71 -11.97 19.05
C GLN A 97 0.45 -10.58 18.48
N VAL A 98 1.46 -9.73 18.55
CA VAL A 98 1.48 -8.47 17.81
C VAL A 98 2.21 -8.76 16.50
N VAL A 99 1.48 -8.67 15.39
CA VAL A 99 1.95 -9.05 14.06
C VAL A 99 1.94 -7.86 13.12
N ARG A 100 2.89 -7.82 12.19
CA ARG A 100 2.80 -6.98 11.00
C ARG A 100 2.34 -7.86 9.85
N MET A 101 1.22 -7.49 9.24
CA MET A 101 0.72 -8.14 8.03
C MET A 101 1.73 -7.95 6.88
N PRO A 102 1.77 -8.87 5.90
CA PRO A 102 2.56 -8.68 4.68
C PRO A 102 2.34 -7.30 4.07
N GLN A 103 3.41 -6.60 3.71
CA GLN A 103 3.29 -5.31 3.02
C GLN A 103 3.18 -5.51 1.51
N ARG A 104 3.56 -6.69 1.03
CA ARG A 104 3.44 -7.16 -0.35
C ARG A 104 2.88 -8.59 -0.44
N PRO A 105 2.38 -9.01 -1.62
CA PRO A 105 1.90 -10.37 -1.83
C PRO A 105 2.99 -11.44 -1.73
N ASP A 106 4.25 -11.08 -1.98
CA ASP A 106 5.42 -11.98 -1.91
C ASP A 106 6.13 -11.93 -0.55
N GLU A 107 5.49 -11.37 0.47
CA GLU A 107 6.01 -11.28 1.84
C GLU A 107 5.18 -12.12 2.82
N ASP A 108 5.84 -12.61 3.86
CA ASP A 108 5.18 -13.31 4.96
C ASP A 108 4.82 -12.36 6.11
N MET A 109 3.81 -12.76 6.88
CA MET A 109 3.46 -12.08 8.13
C MET A 109 4.64 -12.16 9.11
N THR A 110 4.96 -11.03 9.75
CA THR A 110 6.04 -10.96 10.74
C THR A 110 5.48 -10.86 12.16
N VAL A 111 5.90 -11.75 13.05
CA VAL A 111 5.61 -11.64 14.48
C VAL A 111 6.58 -10.64 15.11
N LEU A 112 6.05 -9.57 15.72
CA LEU A 112 6.84 -8.53 16.37
C LEU A 112 7.02 -8.82 17.87
N ALA A 113 6.00 -9.37 18.51
CA ALA A 113 6.02 -9.79 19.91
C ALA A 113 4.93 -10.84 20.18
N SER A 114 5.13 -11.67 21.20
CA SER A 114 4.18 -12.68 21.65
C SER A 114 3.89 -12.51 23.14
N PHE A 115 2.64 -12.72 23.52
CA PHE A 115 2.10 -12.49 24.85
C PHE A 115 1.14 -13.61 25.23
N SER A 116 0.92 -13.78 26.54
CA SER A 116 -0.02 -14.79 27.04
C SER A 116 -1.46 -14.31 26.92
N THR A 117 -1.69 -12.99 26.91
CA THR A 117 -3.03 -12.40 26.89
C THR A 117 -3.14 -11.24 25.89
N ALA A 118 -4.36 -11.00 25.41
CA ALA A 118 -4.67 -9.88 24.54
C ALA A 118 -4.43 -8.52 25.22
N ASP A 119 -4.56 -8.42 26.55
CA ASP A 119 -4.36 -7.17 27.28
C ASP A 119 -2.90 -6.73 27.28
N GLU A 120 -1.97 -7.68 27.45
CA GLU A 120 -0.53 -7.44 27.33
C GLU A 120 -0.16 -6.99 25.92
N ALA A 121 -0.68 -7.67 24.89
CA ALA A 121 -0.48 -7.29 23.50
C ALA A 121 -1.04 -5.88 23.19
N ASN A 122 -2.21 -5.54 23.73
CA ASN A 122 -2.79 -4.20 23.59
C ASN A 122 -1.99 -3.12 24.32
N ALA A 123 -1.46 -3.42 25.51
CA ALA A 123 -0.57 -2.52 26.22
C ALA A 123 0.69 -2.24 25.40
N TYR A 124 1.31 -3.29 24.85
CA TYR A 124 2.47 -3.17 23.97
C TYR A 124 2.18 -2.32 22.73
N ILE A 125 1.06 -2.53 22.03
CA ILE A 125 0.70 -1.70 20.86
C ILE A 125 0.53 -0.22 21.26
N ARG A 126 -0.11 0.08 22.39
CA ARG A 126 -0.31 1.47 22.84
C ARG A 126 1.01 2.18 23.18
N GLU A 127 1.95 1.45 23.76
CA GLU A 127 3.27 1.98 24.14
C GLU A 127 4.19 2.16 22.93
N HIS A 128 4.28 1.15 22.06
CA HIS A 128 5.26 1.11 20.98
C HIS A 128 4.75 1.62 19.63
N TYR A 129 3.42 1.63 19.41
CA TYR A 129 2.79 2.06 18.15
C TYR A 129 1.62 3.03 18.41
N PRO A 130 1.85 4.17 19.07
CA PRO A 130 0.78 5.10 19.43
C PRO A 130 0.04 5.63 18.20
N ARG A 131 -1.26 5.90 18.37
CA ARG A 131 -2.05 6.58 17.34
C ARG A 131 -1.73 8.07 17.37
N HIS A 132 -0.94 8.56 16.41
CA HIS A 132 -0.84 9.99 16.12
C HIS A 132 -2.03 10.46 15.29
#